data_AF-A0A290Z0Z8-F1
#
_entry.id   AF-A0A290Z0Z8-F1
#
_cell.length_a   1.000
_cell.length_b   1.000
_cell.length_c   1.000
_cell.angle_alpha   90.00
_cell.angle_beta   90.00
_cell.angle_gamma   90.00
#
_symmetry.space_group_name_H-M   'P 1'
#
loop_
_entity.id
_entity.type
_entity.pdbx_description
1 polymer ?
#
loop_
_entity_poly.entity_id
_entity_poly.type
_entity_poly.pdbx_seq_one_letter_code
_entity_poly.pdbx_strand_id
1 'polypeptide(L)'
;MMLSDPTARAALRNDDDVLGLALAQLNANDAAFLILHHCFKVPVAALTKTWVANGVPLIPDYDYLGHVHGMLDHARFSVASYLEEQGITWEDLDWQSSAAVRAIGDRYGVDRLLPCADCGQDKIPIIAPGGRPREYCSNACRQSAYRKRLSTPHSDLNAPERGMLPCFAGMERQIPFRMRMALVALVSSGTVGAERLLLPPVDSSQPHEGGFEKRWSRASPMTWAARAAAAYWFRRGVWDFSVHQSHPSEFKPHHISLTCRYLDQSPGFFERYGGIEWLEIPRPRAAGPVTALRITTRN
;
A
#
# COMPACT_ATOMS: atom_id res chain seq x y z
N MET A 1 -11.34 -35.92 16.97
CA MET A 1 -12.49 -36.29 16.11
C MET A 1 -12.34 -35.48 14.83
N MET A 2 -11.72 -36.03 13.79
CA MET A 2 -11.53 -35.31 12.51
C MET A 2 -12.88 -35.18 11.82
N LEU A 3 -13.31 -33.94 11.57
CA LEU A 3 -14.46 -33.66 10.72
C LEU A 3 -14.14 -34.20 9.32
N SER A 4 -14.86 -35.25 8.90
CA SER A 4 -14.74 -35.82 7.56
C SER A 4 -15.05 -34.74 6.51
N ASP A 5 -14.08 -34.43 5.66
CA ASP A 5 -14.18 -33.36 4.67
C ASP A 5 -15.31 -33.64 3.67
N PRO A 6 -16.25 -32.69 3.44
CA PRO A 6 -17.31 -32.83 2.43
C PRO A 6 -16.79 -33.06 1.00
N THR A 7 -15.56 -32.65 0.69
CA THR A 7 -14.90 -32.87 -0.61
C THR A 7 -14.63 -34.36 -0.85
N ALA A 8 -14.14 -35.08 0.17
CA ALA A 8 -13.93 -36.54 0.09
C ALA A 8 -15.26 -37.29 -0.08
N ARG A 9 -16.36 -36.78 0.50
CA ARG A 9 -17.71 -37.35 0.30
C ARG A 9 -18.32 -37.06 -1.07
N ALA A 10 -17.97 -35.94 -1.71
CA ALA A 10 -18.47 -35.60 -3.04
C ALA A 10 -17.87 -36.51 -4.12
N ALA A 11 -16.57 -36.84 -4.00
CA ALA A 11 -15.88 -37.77 -4.89
C ALA A 11 -16.49 -39.18 -4.87
N LEU A 12 -16.83 -39.69 -3.69
CA LEU A 12 -17.44 -41.02 -3.51
C LEU A 12 -18.86 -41.17 -4.09
N ARG A 13 -19.46 -40.09 -4.62
CA ARG A 13 -20.83 -40.11 -5.18
C ARG A 13 -20.87 -40.13 -6.71
N ASN A 14 -19.72 -40.02 -7.37
CA ASN A 14 -19.63 -39.97 -8.82
C ASN A 14 -18.68 -41.09 -9.26
N ASP A 15 -19.24 -42.23 -9.68
CA ASP A 15 -18.48 -43.46 -9.94
C ASP A 15 -17.39 -43.31 -11.03
N ASP A 16 -17.41 -42.20 -11.78
CA ASP A 16 -16.44 -41.89 -12.85
C ASP A 16 -15.37 -40.83 -12.46
N ASP A 17 -15.43 -40.18 -11.28
CA ASP A 17 -14.46 -39.14 -10.89
C ASP A 17 -13.20 -39.75 -10.25
N VAL A 18 -12.40 -40.47 -11.07
CA VAL A 18 -11.19 -41.16 -10.61
C VAL A 18 -10.21 -40.22 -9.92
N LEU A 19 -10.09 -38.97 -10.39
CA LEU A 19 -9.28 -37.97 -9.72
C LEU A 19 -9.86 -37.59 -8.35
N GLY A 20 -11.17 -37.40 -8.24
CA GLY A 20 -11.84 -37.20 -6.96
C GLY A 20 -11.55 -38.33 -5.98
N LEU A 21 -11.61 -39.58 -6.43
CA LEU A 21 -11.29 -40.76 -5.61
C LEU A 21 -9.82 -40.79 -5.18
N ALA A 22 -8.90 -40.40 -6.05
CA ALA A 22 -7.48 -40.27 -5.74
C ALA A 22 -7.24 -39.18 -4.68
N LEU A 23 -7.88 -38.00 -4.84
CA LEU A 23 -7.79 -36.91 -3.88
C LEU A 23 -8.39 -37.27 -2.51
N ALA A 24 -9.40 -38.13 -2.48
CA ALA A 24 -10.00 -38.62 -1.24
C ALA A 24 -9.05 -39.50 -0.40
N GLN A 25 -7.94 -39.99 -0.98
CA GLN A 25 -6.87 -40.70 -0.26
C GLN A 25 -5.96 -39.74 0.54
N LEU A 26 -5.98 -38.46 0.20
CA LEU A 26 -5.16 -37.44 0.85
C LEU A 26 -5.91 -36.82 2.03
N ASN A 27 -5.15 -36.24 2.97
CA ASN A 27 -5.78 -35.33 3.91
C ASN A 27 -6.26 -34.06 3.20
N ALA A 28 -7.21 -33.35 3.81
CA ALA A 28 -7.87 -32.19 3.21
C ALA A 28 -6.91 -31.08 2.76
N ASN A 29 -5.84 -30.81 3.54
CA ASN A 29 -4.88 -29.75 3.20
C ASN A 29 -3.98 -30.18 2.05
N ASP A 30 -3.53 -31.43 2.03
CA ASP A 30 -2.70 -31.99 0.97
C ASP A 30 -3.44 -31.98 -0.38
N ALA A 31 -4.70 -32.44 -0.39
CA ALA A 31 -5.55 -32.39 -1.58
C ALA A 31 -5.73 -30.95 -2.06
N ALA A 32 -6.05 -30.02 -1.16
CA ALA A 32 -6.23 -28.62 -1.51
C ALA A 32 -4.95 -28.02 -2.10
N PHE A 33 -3.78 -28.26 -1.49
CA PHE A 33 -2.52 -27.68 -1.95
C PHE A 33 -2.06 -28.27 -3.26
N LEU A 34 -2.22 -29.58 -3.45
CA LEU A 34 -1.92 -30.25 -4.71
C LEU A 34 -2.74 -29.63 -5.86
N ILE A 35 -4.06 -29.47 -5.66
CA ILE A 35 -4.97 -28.92 -6.67
C ILE A 35 -4.69 -27.44 -6.95
N LEU A 36 -4.53 -26.62 -5.90
CA LEU A 36 -4.17 -25.22 -6.07
C LEU A 36 -2.85 -25.06 -6.84
N HIS A 37 -1.86 -25.91 -6.55
CA HIS A 37 -0.56 -25.83 -7.21
C HIS A 37 -0.61 -26.30 -8.68
N HIS A 38 -1.11 -27.50 -8.93
CA HIS A 38 -1.00 -28.13 -10.24
C HIS A 38 -2.09 -27.69 -11.23
N CYS A 39 -3.34 -27.50 -10.76
CA CYS A 39 -4.47 -27.12 -11.61
C CYS A 39 -4.55 -25.60 -11.77
N PHE A 40 -4.48 -24.87 -10.65
CA PHE A 40 -4.69 -23.42 -10.63
C PHE A 40 -3.40 -22.60 -10.66
N LYS A 41 -2.24 -23.27 -10.82
CA LYS A 41 -0.90 -22.66 -10.94
C LYS A 41 -0.56 -21.72 -9.78
N VAL A 42 -1.13 -21.96 -8.59
CA VAL A 42 -0.87 -21.16 -7.40
C VAL A 42 0.58 -21.42 -6.95
N PRO A 43 1.41 -20.38 -6.81
CA PRO A 43 2.80 -20.55 -6.39
C PRO A 43 2.88 -21.11 -4.96
N VAL A 44 3.88 -21.97 -4.69
CA VAL A 44 4.09 -22.58 -3.35
C VAL A 44 4.15 -21.54 -2.24
N ALA A 45 4.80 -20.40 -2.48
CA ALA A 45 4.87 -19.30 -1.52
C ALA A 45 3.50 -18.70 -1.12
N ALA A 46 2.49 -18.78 -1.99
CA ALA A 46 1.12 -18.38 -1.67
C ALA A 46 0.40 -19.46 -0.86
N LEU A 47 0.66 -20.75 -1.14
CA LEU A 47 0.14 -21.88 -0.35
C LEU A 47 0.68 -21.84 1.08
N THR A 48 1.98 -21.59 1.26
CA THR A 48 2.61 -21.43 2.58
C THR A 48 1.92 -20.35 3.41
N LYS A 49 1.55 -19.23 2.80
CA LYS A 49 0.83 -18.16 3.51
C LYS A 49 -0.60 -18.54 3.88
N THR A 50 -1.27 -19.27 2.99
CA THR A 50 -2.62 -19.77 3.24
C THR A 50 -2.59 -20.76 4.41
N TRP A 51 -1.55 -21.60 4.47
CA TRP A 51 -1.30 -22.50 5.59
C TRP A 51 -1.12 -21.75 6.92
N VAL A 52 -0.21 -20.77 6.95
CA VAL A 52 0.03 -19.93 8.13
C VAL A 52 -1.23 -19.15 8.55
N ALA A 53 -2.00 -18.64 7.58
CA ALA A 53 -3.22 -17.87 7.85
C ALA A 53 -4.33 -18.72 8.48
N ASN A 54 -4.33 -20.04 8.25
CA ASN A 54 -5.30 -20.98 8.80
C ASN A 54 -4.99 -21.41 10.25
N GLY A 55 -4.25 -20.58 11.00
CA GLY A 55 -4.08 -20.75 12.45
C GLY A 55 -2.97 -21.70 12.86
N VAL A 56 -2.05 -22.06 11.95
CA VAL A 56 -0.84 -22.81 12.30
C VAL A 56 0.07 -21.90 13.14
N PRO A 57 0.44 -22.27 14.38
CA PRO A 57 1.36 -21.50 15.20
C PRO A 57 2.68 -21.26 14.45
N LEU A 58 3.13 -20.01 14.42
CA LEU A 58 4.43 -19.67 13.84
C LEU A 58 5.56 -20.12 14.77
N ILE A 59 6.14 -21.28 14.47
CA ILE A 59 7.41 -21.76 14.98
C ILE A 59 8.55 -20.95 14.34
N PRO A 60 9.40 -20.27 15.13
CA PRO A 60 10.60 -19.60 14.64
C PRO A 60 11.55 -20.58 13.94
N ASP A 61 12.24 -20.10 12.91
CA ASP A 61 13.25 -20.85 12.14
C ASP A 61 12.77 -22.15 11.47
N TYR A 62 11.45 -22.40 11.48
CA TYR A 62 10.86 -23.51 10.76
C TYR A 62 10.84 -23.24 9.25
N ASP A 63 11.31 -24.20 8.45
CA ASP A 63 11.26 -24.13 7.00
C ASP A 63 9.88 -24.49 6.46
N TYR A 64 8.94 -23.54 6.56
CA TYR A 64 7.59 -23.70 6.04
C TYR A 64 7.56 -23.95 4.52
N LEU A 65 8.54 -23.42 3.78
CA LEU A 65 8.58 -23.59 2.33
C LEU A 65 8.95 -25.03 2.00
N GLY A 66 10.04 -25.54 2.60
CA GLY A 66 10.45 -26.93 2.49
C GLY A 66 9.36 -27.90 2.95
N HIS A 67 8.62 -27.56 4.02
CA HIS A 67 7.50 -28.37 4.47
C HIS A 67 6.38 -28.48 3.42
N VAL A 68 5.94 -27.34 2.86
CA VAL A 68 4.89 -27.35 1.82
C VAL A 68 5.37 -28.08 0.56
N HIS A 69 6.66 -27.99 0.20
CA HIS A 69 7.22 -28.82 -0.86
C HIS A 69 7.11 -30.31 -0.55
N GLY A 70 7.51 -30.73 0.65
CA GLY A 70 7.39 -32.13 1.08
C GLY A 70 5.93 -32.62 1.08
N MET A 71 4.97 -31.79 1.49
CA MET A 71 3.54 -32.09 1.39
C MET A 71 3.11 -32.31 -0.07
N LEU A 72 3.51 -31.41 -0.97
CA LEU A 72 3.17 -31.50 -2.39
C LEU A 72 3.76 -32.74 -3.04
N ASP A 73 5.03 -33.06 -2.75
CA ASP A 73 5.70 -34.24 -3.28
C ASP A 73 5.05 -35.53 -2.79
N HIS A 74 4.72 -35.61 -1.49
CA HIS A 74 4.00 -36.74 -0.91
C HIS A 74 2.60 -36.90 -1.54
N ALA A 75 1.82 -35.82 -1.60
CA ALA A 75 0.49 -35.82 -2.18
C ALA A 75 0.51 -36.24 -3.66
N ARG A 76 1.48 -35.74 -4.42
CA ARG A 76 1.67 -36.09 -5.83
C ARG A 76 2.02 -37.57 -5.98
N PHE A 77 2.94 -38.10 -5.16
CA PHE A 77 3.31 -39.50 -5.19
C PHE A 77 2.11 -40.42 -4.88
N SER A 78 1.35 -40.11 -3.82
CA SER A 78 0.16 -40.87 -3.45
C SER A 78 -0.92 -40.87 -4.54
N VAL A 79 -1.20 -39.71 -5.15
CA VAL A 79 -2.16 -39.64 -6.26
C VAL A 79 -1.62 -40.39 -7.48
N ALA A 80 -0.34 -40.24 -7.84
CA ALA A 80 0.23 -40.94 -8.98
C ALA A 80 0.17 -42.47 -8.82
N SER A 81 0.51 -42.99 -7.63
CA SER A 81 0.41 -44.42 -7.32
C SER A 81 -1.02 -44.93 -7.48
N TYR A 82 -2.02 -44.17 -6.99
CA TYR A 82 -3.42 -44.55 -7.14
C TYR A 82 -3.86 -44.57 -8.61
N LEU A 83 -3.47 -43.57 -9.40
CA LEU A 83 -3.81 -43.50 -10.82
C LEU A 83 -3.18 -44.66 -11.60
N GLU A 84 -1.93 -45.02 -11.29
CA GLU A 84 -1.24 -46.16 -11.90
C GLU A 84 -1.97 -47.48 -11.63
N GLU A 85 -2.48 -47.69 -10.42
CA GLU A 85 -3.31 -48.86 -10.07
C GLU A 85 -4.62 -48.92 -10.88
N GLN A 86 -5.14 -47.76 -11.30
CA GLN A 86 -6.31 -47.65 -12.18
C GLN A 86 -5.94 -47.70 -13.69
N GLY A 87 -4.65 -47.84 -14.03
CA GLY A 87 -4.18 -47.81 -15.41
C GLY A 87 -4.28 -46.44 -16.08
N ILE A 88 -4.29 -45.36 -15.29
CA ILE A 88 -4.40 -43.97 -15.74
C ILE A 88 -3.09 -43.24 -15.45
N THR A 89 -2.63 -42.39 -16.36
CA THR A 89 -1.47 -41.53 -16.12
C THR A 89 -1.88 -40.12 -15.72
N TRP A 90 -0.94 -39.36 -15.16
CA TRP A 90 -1.17 -37.96 -14.80
C TRP A 90 -1.57 -37.06 -15.98
N GLU A 91 -1.13 -37.41 -17.19
CA GLU A 91 -1.41 -36.66 -18.42
C GLU A 91 -2.83 -36.92 -18.95
N ASP A 92 -3.42 -38.07 -18.60
CA ASP A 92 -4.78 -38.44 -18.99
C ASP A 92 -5.86 -37.72 -18.17
N LEU A 93 -5.46 -37.04 -17.09
CA LEU A 93 -6.38 -36.37 -16.19
C LEU A 93 -6.97 -35.10 -16.81
N ASP A 94 -8.28 -35.13 -17.05
CA ASP A 94 -9.06 -33.91 -17.23
C ASP A 94 -9.44 -33.31 -15.88
N TRP A 95 -8.54 -32.47 -15.36
CA TRP A 95 -8.74 -31.73 -14.11
C TRP A 95 -10.01 -30.88 -14.10
N GLN A 96 -10.53 -30.45 -15.26
CA GLN A 96 -11.69 -29.58 -15.35
C GLN A 96 -13.01 -30.34 -15.18
N SER A 97 -13.04 -31.63 -15.54
CA SER A 97 -14.24 -32.46 -15.40
C SER A 97 -14.48 -32.94 -13.97
N SER A 98 -13.42 -33.05 -13.15
CA SER A 98 -13.50 -33.49 -11.75
C SER A 98 -14.30 -32.51 -10.87
N ALA A 99 -15.29 -33.04 -10.16
CA ALA A 99 -16.13 -32.26 -9.26
C ALA A 99 -15.35 -31.85 -7.99
N ALA A 100 -14.45 -32.70 -7.53
CA ALA A 100 -13.59 -32.42 -6.39
C ALA A 100 -12.64 -31.23 -6.66
N VAL A 101 -12.06 -31.16 -7.86
CA VAL A 101 -11.20 -30.04 -8.27
C VAL A 101 -11.97 -28.72 -8.28
N ARG A 102 -13.18 -28.70 -8.87
CA ARG A 102 -14.04 -27.51 -8.87
C ARG A 102 -14.42 -27.07 -7.45
N ALA A 103 -14.80 -28.01 -6.59
CA ALA A 103 -15.16 -27.70 -5.21
C ALA A 103 -13.99 -27.09 -4.42
N ILE A 104 -12.76 -27.58 -4.62
CA ILE A 104 -11.55 -26.96 -4.06
C ILE A 104 -11.35 -25.56 -4.65
N GLY A 105 -11.45 -25.41 -5.97
CA GLY A 105 -11.36 -24.11 -6.63
C GLY A 105 -12.31 -23.07 -6.04
N ASP A 106 -13.60 -23.42 -5.92
CA ASP A 106 -14.65 -22.57 -5.38
C ASP A 106 -14.37 -22.18 -3.92
N ARG A 107 -13.94 -23.15 -3.10
CA ARG A 107 -13.60 -22.92 -1.68
C ARG A 107 -12.49 -21.88 -1.50
N TYR A 108 -11.53 -21.84 -2.42
CA TYR A 108 -10.40 -20.90 -2.38
C TYR A 108 -10.59 -19.68 -3.29
N GLY A 109 -11.72 -19.56 -3.99
CA GLY A 109 -12.04 -18.44 -4.88
C GLY A 109 -11.05 -18.28 -6.03
N VAL A 110 -10.66 -19.39 -6.67
CA VAL A 110 -9.71 -19.39 -7.80
C VAL A 110 -10.26 -18.71 -9.06
N ASP A 111 -11.59 -18.58 -9.18
CA ASP A 111 -12.26 -17.74 -10.17
C ASP A 111 -11.92 -16.24 -10.01
N ARG A 112 -11.39 -15.86 -8.84
CA ARG A 112 -11.02 -14.48 -8.47
C ARG A 112 -9.52 -14.29 -8.31
N LEU A 113 -8.70 -15.15 -8.92
CA LEU A 113 -7.26 -14.92 -8.95
C LEU A 113 -6.96 -13.53 -9.52
N LEU A 114 -6.04 -12.83 -8.86
CA LEU A 114 -5.62 -11.49 -9.27
C LEU A 114 -4.15 -11.53 -9.69
N PRO A 115 -3.74 -10.85 -10.76
CA PRO A 115 -2.33 -10.77 -11.12
C PRO A 115 -1.56 -9.97 -10.07
N CYS A 116 -0.33 -10.40 -9.77
CA CYS A 116 0.58 -9.65 -8.93
C CYS A 116 1.04 -8.38 -9.64
N ALA A 117 0.89 -7.21 -9.00
CA ALA A 117 1.30 -5.93 -9.55
C ALA A 117 2.82 -5.74 -9.77
N ASP A 118 3.66 -6.73 -9.41
CA ASP A 118 5.11 -6.71 -9.67
C ASP A 118 5.58 -7.79 -10.65
N CYS A 119 5.19 -9.05 -10.43
CA CYS A 119 5.65 -10.19 -11.24
C CYS A 119 4.63 -10.71 -12.25
N GLY A 120 3.38 -10.21 -12.23
CA GLY A 120 2.31 -10.65 -13.11
C GLY A 120 1.68 -12.00 -12.76
N GLN A 121 2.30 -12.81 -11.91
CA GLN A 121 1.76 -14.12 -11.53
C GLN A 121 0.43 -14.02 -10.80
N ASP A 122 -0.46 -14.96 -11.11
CA ASP A 122 -1.74 -15.10 -10.43
C ASP A 122 -1.58 -15.48 -8.96
N LYS A 123 -2.47 -14.94 -8.13
CA LYS A 123 -2.50 -15.19 -6.69
C LYS A 123 -3.92 -15.20 -6.17
N ILE A 124 -4.10 -15.97 -5.12
CA ILE A 124 -5.33 -15.99 -4.34
C ILE A 124 -5.48 -14.61 -3.66
N PRO A 125 -6.63 -13.92 -3.82
CA PRO A 125 -6.89 -12.66 -3.14
C PRO A 125 -7.01 -12.90 -1.64
N ILE A 126 -5.90 -12.73 -0.91
CA ILE A 126 -5.94 -12.73 0.56
C ILE A 126 -6.64 -11.44 1.00
N ILE A 127 -7.92 -11.55 1.31
CA ILE A 127 -8.77 -10.48 1.83
C ILE A 127 -8.66 -10.51 3.35
N ALA A 128 -8.04 -9.49 3.95
CA ALA A 128 -8.17 -9.28 5.39
C ALA A 128 -9.65 -8.95 5.71
N PRO A 129 -10.18 -9.25 6.90
CA PRO A 129 -11.55 -8.88 7.26
C PRO A 129 -11.81 -7.39 7.00
N GLY A 130 -12.71 -7.08 6.05
CA GLY A 130 -13.03 -5.71 5.64
C GLY A 130 -12.00 -4.98 4.76
N GLY A 131 -10.97 -5.67 4.26
CA GLY A 131 -9.86 -5.07 3.51
C GLY A 131 -9.95 -5.22 1.99
N ARG A 132 -9.32 -4.29 1.26
CA ARG A 132 -9.04 -4.45 -0.18
C ARG A 132 -8.07 -5.63 -0.38
N PRO A 133 -8.23 -6.46 -1.43
CA PRO A 133 -7.24 -7.48 -1.78
C PRO A 133 -5.83 -6.87 -1.85
N ARG A 134 -4.84 -7.57 -1.31
CA ARG A 134 -3.44 -7.11 -1.42
C ARG A 134 -3.06 -6.96 -2.89
N GLU A 135 -2.22 -5.99 -3.24
CA GLU A 135 -1.78 -5.76 -4.63
C GLU A 135 -0.62 -6.68 -5.06
N TYR A 136 0.20 -7.17 -4.12
CA TYR A 136 1.38 -8.00 -4.40
C TYR A 136 1.21 -9.45 -3.90
N CYS A 137 1.83 -10.43 -4.55
CA CYS A 137 1.80 -11.84 -4.11
C CYS A 137 2.74 -12.12 -2.92
N SER A 138 3.79 -11.31 -2.76
CA SER A 138 4.80 -11.49 -1.71
C SER A 138 5.34 -10.16 -1.17
N ASN A 139 5.94 -10.21 0.03
CA ASN A 139 6.71 -9.07 0.54
C ASN A 139 7.90 -8.77 -0.38
N ALA A 140 8.53 -9.79 -0.96
CA ALA A 140 9.59 -9.64 -1.94
C ALA A 140 9.10 -8.86 -3.18
N CYS A 141 7.94 -9.20 -3.74
CA CYS A 141 7.33 -8.47 -4.85
C CYS A 141 6.96 -7.03 -4.47
N ARG A 142 6.41 -6.81 -3.27
CA ARG A 142 6.14 -5.46 -2.76
C ARG A 142 7.42 -4.62 -2.68
N GLN A 143 8.50 -5.20 -2.16
CA GLN A 143 9.81 -4.52 -2.03
C GLN A 143 10.49 -4.34 -3.39
N SER A 144 10.37 -5.31 -4.30
CA SER A 144 10.84 -5.21 -5.69
C SER A 144 10.14 -4.06 -6.42
N ALA A 145 8.80 -4.00 -6.39
CA ALA A 145 8.05 -2.89 -6.95
C ALA A 145 8.41 -1.54 -6.29
N TYR A 146 8.66 -1.53 -4.98
CA TYR A 146 9.16 -0.34 -4.29
C TYR A 146 10.55 0.10 -4.80
N ARG A 147 11.50 -0.83 -4.93
CA ARG A 147 12.84 -0.56 -5.46
C ARG A 147 12.79 -0.08 -6.91
N LYS A 148 12.01 -0.73 -7.79
CA LYS A 148 11.76 -0.27 -9.17
C LYS A 148 11.26 1.18 -9.19
N ARG A 149 10.31 1.52 -8.32
CA ARG A 149 9.78 2.90 -8.16
C ARG A 149 10.78 3.92 -7.60
N LEU A 150 11.86 3.49 -6.96
CA LEU A 150 12.94 4.35 -6.51
C LEU A 150 14.07 4.46 -7.56
N SER A 151 14.34 3.37 -8.29
CA SER A 151 15.43 3.28 -9.26
C SER A 151 15.08 3.89 -10.60
N THR A 152 13.79 3.94 -10.98
CA THR A 152 13.36 4.70 -12.16
C THR A 152 13.57 6.18 -11.87
N PRO A 153 14.56 6.85 -12.50
CA PRO A 153 14.69 8.29 -12.38
C PRO A 153 13.39 8.88 -12.91
N HIS A 154 12.75 9.76 -12.15
CA HIS A 154 11.67 10.56 -12.71
C HIS A 154 12.30 11.46 -13.77
N SER A 155 12.36 11.01 -15.03
CA SER A 155 12.80 11.84 -16.16
C SER A 155 11.92 13.07 -16.37
N ASP A 156 10.79 13.12 -15.65
CA ASP A 156 9.70 14.08 -15.82
C ASP A 156 9.53 14.98 -14.58
N LEU A 157 10.60 15.34 -13.87
CA LEU A 157 10.53 16.25 -12.70
C LEU A 157 9.97 17.64 -13.03
N ASN A 158 9.81 17.97 -14.32
CA ASN A 158 9.26 19.22 -14.83
C ASN A 158 8.04 19.05 -15.75
N ALA A 159 7.37 17.89 -15.76
CA ALA A 159 6.16 17.64 -16.55
C ALA A 159 4.90 18.21 -15.87
N PRO A 160 4.35 19.36 -16.31
CA PRO A 160 3.20 19.98 -15.65
C PRO A 160 1.95 19.09 -15.72
N GLU A 161 1.78 18.32 -16.80
CA GLU A 161 0.70 17.35 -16.99
C GLU A 161 0.70 16.21 -15.97
N ARG A 162 1.84 15.96 -15.31
CA ARG A 162 1.97 15.01 -14.18
C ARG A 162 2.01 15.70 -12.82
N GLY A 163 1.85 17.01 -12.80
CA GLY A 163 1.91 17.86 -11.62
C GLY A 163 3.34 18.07 -11.10
N MET A 164 4.32 18.06 -11.99
CA MET A 164 5.74 18.17 -11.66
C MET A 164 6.24 19.54 -12.11
N LEU A 165 6.25 20.50 -11.20
CA LEU A 165 6.86 21.83 -11.36
C LEU A 165 8.11 21.90 -10.46
N PRO A 166 9.11 22.76 -10.76
CA PRO A 166 10.30 22.93 -9.93
C PRO A 166 9.99 23.20 -8.46
N CYS A 167 8.90 23.91 -8.16
CA CYS A 167 8.46 24.19 -6.79
C CYS A 167 8.02 22.94 -6.00
N PHE A 168 7.72 21.82 -6.67
CA PHE A 168 7.38 20.55 -6.04
C PHE A 168 8.56 19.58 -5.91
N ALA A 169 9.75 19.95 -6.41
CA ALA A 169 10.92 19.07 -6.40
C ALA A 169 11.21 18.50 -5.01
N GLY A 170 11.18 17.18 -4.85
CA GLY A 170 11.36 16.45 -3.58
C GLY A 170 10.12 16.36 -2.67
N MET A 171 9.01 16.99 -3.03
CA MET A 171 7.72 16.97 -2.30
C MET A 171 6.59 16.30 -3.09
N GLU A 172 6.89 15.72 -4.25
CA GLU A 172 5.92 15.27 -5.25
C GLU A 172 4.97 14.21 -4.71
N ARG A 173 5.51 13.29 -3.90
CA ARG A 173 4.74 12.22 -3.26
C ARG A 173 4.15 12.62 -1.91
N GLN A 174 4.47 13.82 -1.43
CA GLN A 174 4.04 14.32 -0.13
C GLN A 174 2.76 15.15 -0.25
N ILE A 175 2.54 15.80 -1.40
CA ILE A 175 1.31 16.52 -1.72
C ILE A 175 0.36 15.58 -2.48
N PRO A 176 -0.90 15.39 -2.04
CA PRO A 176 -1.87 14.57 -2.76
C PRO A 176 -2.02 14.98 -4.22
N PHE A 177 -2.06 14.01 -5.13
CA PHE A 177 -2.05 14.25 -6.59
C PHE A 177 -3.10 15.29 -7.03
N ARG A 178 -4.34 15.16 -6.55
CA ARG A 178 -5.45 16.09 -6.88
C ARG A 178 -5.13 17.52 -6.47
N MET A 179 -4.59 17.73 -5.27
CA MET A 179 -4.21 19.06 -4.76
C MET A 179 -3.05 19.63 -5.57
N ARG A 180 -2.06 18.79 -5.88
CA ARG A 180 -0.91 19.19 -6.68
C ARG A 180 -1.32 19.63 -8.09
N MET A 181 -2.21 18.89 -8.76
CA MET A 181 -2.74 19.29 -10.08
C MET A 181 -3.51 20.62 -10.02
N ALA A 182 -4.30 20.84 -8.96
CA ALA A 182 -4.99 22.12 -8.77
C ALA A 182 -3.99 23.28 -8.60
N LEU A 183 -2.93 23.09 -7.80
CA LEU A 183 -1.86 24.09 -7.65
C LEU A 183 -1.12 24.34 -8.97
N VAL A 184 -0.86 23.31 -9.76
CA VAL A 184 -0.23 23.46 -11.09
C VAL A 184 -1.09 24.35 -11.97
N ALA A 185 -2.40 24.10 -12.04
CA ALA A 185 -3.31 24.93 -12.81
C ALA A 185 -3.31 26.40 -12.34
N LEU A 186 -3.34 26.64 -11.02
CA LEU A 186 -3.27 27.99 -10.45
C LEU A 186 -1.93 28.68 -10.78
N VAL A 187 -0.80 27.96 -10.70
CA VAL A 187 0.52 28.50 -11.03
C VAL A 187 0.65 28.78 -12.53
N SER A 188 0.21 27.85 -13.38
CA SER A 188 0.25 27.99 -14.84
C SER A 188 -0.64 29.11 -15.36
N SER A 189 -1.79 29.37 -14.70
CA SER A 189 -2.65 30.52 -15.02
C SER A 189 -2.09 31.87 -14.55
N GLY A 190 -1.02 31.87 -13.73
CA GLY A 190 -0.48 33.08 -13.12
C GLY A 190 -1.25 33.57 -11.90
N THR A 191 -2.33 32.88 -11.49
CA THR A 191 -3.15 33.26 -10.32
C THR A 191 -2.33 33.27 -9.03
N VAL A 192 -1.39 32.32 -8.88
CA VAL A 192 -0.48 32.25 -7.73
C VAL A 192 0.96 32.03 -8.17
N GLY A 193 1.90 32.49 -7.35
CA GLY A 193 3.28 32.04 -7.37
C GLY A 193 3.45 30.82 -6.47
N ALA A 194 4.36 29.91 -6.85
CA ALA A 194 4.76 28.79 -6.01
C ALA A 194 6.28 28.63 -6.01
N GLU A 195 6.88 28.47 -4.84
CA GLU A 195 8.31 28.35 -4.63
C GLU A 195 8.61 27.24 -3.63
N ARG A 196 9.65 26.44 -3.89
CA ARG A 196 10.18 25.50 -2.91
C ARG A 196 11.14 26.21 -1.97
N LEU A 197 10.87 26.16 -0.68
CA LEU A 197 11.77 26.62 0.36
C LEU A 197 12.43 25.46 1.10
N LEU A 198 13.67 25.68 1.52
CA LEU A 198 14.35 24.84 2.50
C LEU A 198 14.58 25.67 3.76
N LEU A 199 13.76 25.43 4.78
CA LEU A 199 13.82 26.16 6.03
C LEU A 199 14.90 25.53 6.93
N PRO A 200 15.83 26.33 7.49
CA PRO A 200 16.86 25.80 8.36
C PRO A 200 16.24 25.22 9.65
N PRO A 201 16.91 24.24 10.28
CA PRO A 201 16.51 23.79 11.61
C PRO A 201 16.58 24.95 12.60
N VAL A 202 15.70 24.94 13.59
CA VAL A 202 15.66 25.95 14.65
C VAL A 202 16.05 25.30 15.96
N ASP A 203 16.88 25.98 16.75
CA ASP A 203 17.26 25.49 18.07
C ASP A 203 16.01 25.35 18.96
N SER A 204 15.86 24.18 19.57
CA SER A 204 14.72 23.89 20.45
C SER A 204 14.72 24.73 21.72
N SER A 205 15.87 25.33 22.07
CA SER A 205 16.09 26.20 23.23
C SER A 205 15.46 27.59 23.09
N GLN A 206 15.17 28.04 21.86
CA GLN A 206 14.60 29.36 21.65
C GLN A 206 13.12 29.38 22.04
N PRO A 207 12.71 30.23 23.00
CA PRO A 207 11.31 30.41 23.31
C PRO A 207 10.61 30.99 22.07
N HIS A 208 9.62 30.26 21.56
CA HIS A 208 8.77 30.75 20.48
C HIS A 208 7.40 31.12 21.05
N GLU A 209 6.97 32.35 20.79
CA GLU A 209 5.71 32.91 21.26
C GLU A 209 4.46 32.31 20.57
N GLY A 210 4.62 31.35 19.66
CA GLY A 210 3.53 30.81 18.83
C GLY A 210 2.56 29.85 19.53
N GLY A 211 2.74 29.55 20.83
CA GLY A 211 1.84 28.67 21.58
C GLY A 211 1.75 27.23 21.06
N PHE A 212 2.65 26.81 20.15
CA PHE A 212 2.62 25.49 19.50
C PHE A 212 2.66 24.32 20.48
N GLU A 213 3.34 24.52 21.61
CA GLU A 213 3.46 23.52 22.68
C GLU A 213 2.12 23.17 23.34
N LYS A 214 1.11 24.05 23.23
CA LYS A 214 -0.26 23.75 23.70
C LYS A 214 -0.98 22.77 22.77
N ARG A 215 -0.55 22.68 21.50
CA ARG A 215 -1.20 21.86 20.47
C ARG A 215 -0.47 20.54 20.22
N TRP A 216 0.85 20.55 20.32
CA TRP A 216 1.70 19.38 20.07
C TRP A 216 2.83 19.29 21.09
N SER A 217 3.28 18.07 21.37
CA SER A 217 4.44 17.87 22.26
C SER A 217 5.71 18.52 21.68
N ARG A 218 6.68 18.86 22.55
CA ARG A 218 7.96 19.45 22.13
C ARG A 218 8.75 18.60 21.14
N ALA A 219 8.66 17.27 21.26
CA ALA A 219 9.32 16.33 20.37
C ALA A 219 8.55 16.07 19.06
N SER A 220 7.33 16.62 18.90
CA SER A 220 6.50 16.37 17.72
C SER A 220 7.13 16.99 16.46
N PRO A 221 7.23 16.24 15.35
CA PRO A 221 7.61 16.80 14.05
C PRO A 221 6.82 18.05 13.65
N MET A 222 5.57 18.16 14.09
CA MET A 222 4.70 19.32 13.83
C MET A 222 5.22 20.58 14.53
N THR A 223 5.64 20.45 15.79
CA THR A 223 6.22 21.55 16.57
C THR A 223 7.50 22.06 15.91
N TRP A 224 8.37 21.13 15.48
CA TRP A 224 9.61 21.46 14.77
C TRP A 224 9.35 22.21 13.46
N ALA A 225 8.45 21.70 12.63
CA ALA A 225 8.08 22.33 11.36
C ALA A 225 7.46 23.73 11.55
N ALA A 226 6.54 23.86 12.51
CA ALA A 226 5.91 25.15 12.83
C ALA A 226 6.94 26.18 13.32
N ARG A 227 7.88 25.78 14.18
CA ARG A 227 8.98 26.66 14.62
C ARG A 227 9.88 27.09 13.47
N ALA A 228 10.25 26.17 12.57
CA ALA A 228 11.06 26.49 11.39
C ALA A 228 10.38 27.53 10.48
N ALA A 229 9.08 27.38 10.23
CA ALA A 229 8.31 28.34 9.45
C ALA A 229 8.08 29.67 10.17
N ALA A 230 7.79 29.66 11.48
CA ALA A 230 7.69 30.89 12.27
C ALA A 230 9.01 31.67 12.27
N ALA A 231 10.14 30.99 12.50
CA ALA A 231 11.47 31.60 12.45
C ALA A 231 11.79 32.17 11.06
N TYR A 232 11.34 31.52 9.99
CA TYR A 232 11.46 32.06 8.63
C TYR A 232 10.72 33.40 8.47
N TRP A 233 9.50 33.52 8.99
CA TRP A 233 8.75 34.77 8.92
C TRP A 233 9.27 35.87 9.83
N PHE A 234 9.70 35.53 11.05
CA PHE A 234 10.31 36.51 11.95
C PHE A 234 11.56 37.15 11.32
N ARG A 235 12.39 36.36 10.63
CA ARG A 235 13.54 36.90 9.87
C ARG A 235 13.13 37.83 8.72
N ARG A 236 11.90 37.71 8.21
CA ARG A 236 11.32 38.58 7.19
C ARG A 236 10.53 39.75 7.78
N GLY A 237 10.53 39.93 9.10
CA GLY A 237 9.75 40.96 9.80
C GLY A 237 8.25 40.71 9.81
N VAL A 238 7.82 39.48 9.53
CA VAL A 238 6.40 39.08 9.55
C VAL A 238 6.06 38.50 10.91
N TRP A 239 5.25 39.26 11.66
CA TRP A 239 4.77 38.87 13.00
C TRP A 239 3.30 38.45 12.98
N ASP A 240 2.54 38.91 11.99
CA ASP A 240 1.11 38.66 11.87
C ASP A 240 0.83 37.46 10.96
N PHE A 241 0.85 36.27 11.59
CA PHE A 241 0.60 35.01 10.91
C PHE A 241 -0.22 34.06 11.76
N SER A 242 -0.81 33.07 11.10
CA SER A 242 -1.56 32.00 11.74
C SER A 242 -0.94 30.65 11.44
N VAL A 243 -1.15 29.69 12.33
CA VAL A 243 -0.62 28.33 12.19
C VAL A 243 -1.75 27.32 12.25
N HIS A 244 -1.83 26.56 11.17
CA HIS A 244 -2.66 25.40 10.95
C HIS A 244 -4.15 25.70 10.75
N GLN A 245 -4.99 25.72 11.78
CA GLN A 245 -6.40 26.08 11.61
C GLN A 245 -6.61 27.43 12.28
N SER A 246 -6.95 28.43 11.48
CA SER A 246 -7.39 29.74 11.96
C SER A 246 -8.90 29.75 11.99
N HIS A 247 -9.50 30.26 13.05
CA HIS A 247 -10.94 30.56 13.03
C HIS A 247 -11.20 31.65 11.98
N PRO A 248 -12.35 31.68 11.29
CA PRO A 248 -12.59 32.67 10.25
C PRO A 248 -12.54 34.14 10.70
N SER A 249 -12.75 34.39 11.99
CA SER A 249 -12.62 35.72 12.60
C SER A 249 -11.18 36.12 12.92
N GLU A 250 -10.21 35.22 12.75
CA GLU A 250 -8.81 35.40 13.13
C GLU A 250 -7.87 35.24 11.93
N PHE A 251 -8.37 35.48 10.72
CA PHE A 251 -7.52 35.37 9.53
C PHE A 251 -6.38 36.38 9.58
N LYS A 252 -5.18 35.84 9.35
CA LYS A 252 -3.93 36.57 9.28
C LYS A 252 -3.45 36.54 7.83
N PRO A 253 -2.79 37.58 7.34
CA PRO A 253 -2.32 37.64 5.96
C PRO A 253 -1.30 36.55 5.61
N HIS A 254 -0.68 35.91 6.61
CA HIS A 254 0.28 34.82 6.43
C HIS A 254 -0.21 33.55 7.16
N HIS A 255 -0.04 32.38 6.54
CA HIS A 255 -0.56 31.12 7.06
C HIS A 255 0.43 29.94 6.94
N ILE A 256 0.65 29.18 8.02
CA ILE A 256 1.41 27.91 7.99
C ILE A 256 0.41 26.78 7.98
N SER A 257 0.39 25.97 6.94
CA SER A 257 -0.31 24.71 6.94
C SER A 257 0.68 23.54 7.00
N LEU A 258 0.24 22.48 7.66
CA LEU A 258 1.01 21.27 7.88
C LEU A 258 0.22 20.10 7.31
N THR A 259 0.94 19.12 6.75
CA THR A 259 0.40 17.82 6.29
C THR A 259 -0.66 17.91 5.18
N CYS A 260 -0.67 18.99 4.41
CA CYS A 260 -1.63 19.28 3.33
C CYS A 260 -3.11 19.23 3.76
N ARG A 261 -3.39 19.29 5.07
CA ARG A 261 -4.74 19.06 5.61
C ARG A 261 -5.73 20.16 5.20
N TYR A 262 -5.23 21.38 5.03
CA TYR A 262 -6.04 22.56 4.69
C TYR A 262 -5.60 23.21 3.39
N LEU A 263 -4.78 22.53 2.59
CA LEU A 263 -4.24 23.09 1.35
C LEU A 263 -5.35 23.40 0.34
N ASP A 264 -6.45 22.65 0.37
CA ASP A 264 -7.67 22.90 -0.41
C ASP A 264 -8.40 24.18 -0.01
N GLN A 265 -8.12 24.74 1.18
CA GLN A 265 -8.66 26.02 1.63
C GLN A 265 -7.83 27.22 1.15
N SER A 266 -6.63 26.98 0.59
CA SER A 266 -5.74 28.06 0.14
C SER A 266 -6.36 29.01 -0.89
N PRO A 267 -7.21 28.58 -1.86
CA PRO A 267 -7.86 29.54 -2.76
C PRO A 267 -8.78 30.50 -2.00
N GLY A 268 -9.62 29.98 -1.09
CA GLY A 268 -10.50 30.79 -0.27
C GLY A 268 -9.73 31.71 0.70
N PHE A 269 -8.55 31.28 1.17
CA PHE A 269 -7.63 32.10 1.95
C PHE A 269 -7.21 33.37 1.22
N PHE A 270 -6.78 33.23 -0.04
CA PHE A 270 -6.36 34.37 -0.85
C PHE A 270 -7.56 35.24 -1.27
N GLU A 271 -8.64 34.63 -1.77
CA GLU A 271 -9.78 35.36 -2.34
C GLU A 271 -10.63 36.09 -1.30
N ARG A 272 -10.96 35.43 -0.18
CA ARG A 272 -11.97 35.95 0.76
C ARG A 272 -11.38 36.71 1.93
N TYR A 273 -10.15 36.37 2.31
CA TYR A 273 -9.56 36.84 3.56
C TYR A 273 -8.33 37.72 3.34
N GLY A 274 -8.05 38.11 2.10
CA GLY A 274 -6.90 38.96 1.77
C GLY A 274 -5.57 38.31 2.11
N GLY A 275 -5.50 36.98 2.03
CA GLY A 275 -4.27 36.24 2.25
C GLY A 275 -3.16 36.72 1.31
N ILE A 276 -1.95 36.82 1.84
CA ILE A 276 -0.75 37.25 1.10
C ILE A 276 0.14 36.04 0.80
N GLU A 277 0.38 35.20 1.82
CA GLU A 277 1.33 34.10 1.71
C GLU A 277 0.92 32.88 2.52
N TRP A 278 1.03 31.71 1.91
CA TRP A 278 0.77 30.41 2.51
C TRP A 278 2.04 29.55 2.46
N LEU A 279 2.51 29.08 3.61
CA LEU A 279 3.58 28.09 3.73
C LEU A 279 2.98 26.72 4.03
N GLU A 280 3.04 25.82 3.05
CA GLU A 280 2.63 24.43 3.21
C GLU A 280 3.85 23.54 3.52
N ILE A 281 3.75 22.72 4.56
CA ILE A 281 4.78 21.73 4.92
C ILE A 281 4.17 20.33 4.78
N PRO A 282 4.32 19.68 3.61
CA PRO A 282 3.60 18.43 3.31
C PRO A 282 3.95 17.28 4.25
N ARG A 283 5.21 17.21 4.71
CA ARG A 283 5.66 16.16 5.63
C ARG A 283 6.60 16.72 6.69
N PRO A 284 6.07 17.14 7.85
CA PRO A 284 6.86 17.57 9.00
C PRO A 284 7.85 16.49 9.45
N ARG A 285 9.05 16.93 9.88
CA ARG A 285 10.12 16.07 10.40
C ARG A 285 10.68 16.68 11.68
N ALA A 286 11.09 15.84 12.63
CA ALA A 286 11.60 16.29 13.92
C ALA A 286 13.07 16.77 13.87
N ALA A 287 13.80 16.50 12.78
CA ALA A 287 15.21 16.84 12.66
C ALA A 287 15.58 17.27 11.23
N GLY A 288 16.52 18.21 11.16
CA GLY A 288 17.09 18.74 9.92
C GLY A 288 16.28 19.85 9.27
N PRO A 289 16.69 20.29 8.06
CA PRO A 289 15.97 21.29 7.30
C PRO A 289 14.56 20.83 6.92
N VAL A 290 13.62 21.77 6.91
CA VAL A 290 12.21 21.52 6.59
C VAL A 290 11.93 22.02 5.17
N THR A 291 11.50 21.13 4.28
CA THR A 291 11.04 21.55 2.96
C THR A 291 9.62 22.08 3.05
N ALA A 292 9.41 23.30 2.55
CA ALA A 292 8.11 23.94 2.49
C ALA A 292 7.78 24.36 1.06
N LEU A 293 6.50 24.39 0.73
CA LEU A 293 5.97 25.02 -0.46
C LEU A 293 5.41 26.39 -0.07
N ARG A 294 6.02 27.45 -0.58
CA ARG A 294 5.52 28.81 -0.45
C ARG A 294 4.59 29.12 -1.61
N ILE A 295 3.38 29.57 -1.30
CA ILE A 295 2.36 29.98 -2.26
C ILE A 295 2.03 31.45 -1.98
N THR A 296 2.04 32.29 -2.99
CA THR A 296 1.74 33.72 -2.88
C THR A 296 0.74 34.14 -3.94
N THR A 297 -0.08 35.15 -3.69
CA THR A 297 -0.79 35.84 -4.77
C THR A 297 0.22 36.51 -5.69
N ARG A 298 -0.07 36.59 -7.00
CA ARG A 298 0.63 37.49 -7.91
C ARG A 298 -0.25 38.74 -8.07
N ASN A 299 0.29 39.89 -7.69
CA ASN A 299 -0.31 41.19 -8.00
C ASN A 299 -0.11 41.51 -9.48
#